data_AF-A0A351G8F0-F1
#
_entry.id   AF-A0A351G8F0-F1
#
_cell.length_a   1.000
_cell.length_b   1.000
_cell.length_c   1.000
_cell.angle_alpha   90.00
_cell.angle_beta   90.00
_cell.angle_gamma   90.00
#
_symmetry.space_group_name_H-M   'P 1'
#
loop_
_entity.id
_entity.type
_entity.pdbx_description
1 polymer ?
#
loop_
_entity_poly.entity_id
_entity_poly.type
_entity_poly.pdbx_seq_one_letter_code
_entity_poly.pdbx_strand_id
1 'polypeptide(L)'
;MNINRAKLGKILIGLGVSVWGVYGVLLLLGQRPSLFLFLPIHLTFVLSGVRLRKLSGGDERNPGKNPNIKMASNIFLIIGMAAWLPYFYVHYYYQLEVGHLPFLILHLTGMLGGGVIKLISSVSP
;
A
#
# COMPACT_ATOMS: atom_id res chain seq x y z
N MET A 1 10.14 20.53 19.70
CA MET A 1 10.03 20.27 18.24
C MET A 1 8.61 19.78 17.95
N ASN A 2 7.75 20.61 17.35
CA ASN A 2 6.36 20.20 17.07
C ASN A 2 6.37 19.27 15.86
N ILE A 3 6.35 17.95 16.09
CA ILE A 3 6.37 16.97 15.00
C ILE A 3 5.03 17.05 14.27
N ASN A 4 5.05 17.52 13.03
CA ASN A 4 3.87 17.55 12.18
C ASN A 4 3.40 16.10 11.94
N ARG A 5 2.29 15.74 12.61
CA ARG A 5 1.67 14.41 12.56
C ARG A 5 1.37 13.96 11.12
N ALA A 6 1.05 14.89 10.22
CA ALA A 6 0.83 14.59 8.81
C ALA A 6 2.13 14.19 8.09
N LYS A 7 3.25 14.87 8.39
CA LYS A 7 4.58 14.53 7.86
C LYS A 7 5.03 13.17 8.37
N LEU A 8 4.87 12.92 9.67
CA LEU A 8 5.20 11.63 10.29
C LEU A 8 4.36 10.49 9.69
N GLY A 9 3.06 10.73 9.47
CA GLY A 9 2.19 9.75 8.83
C GLY A 9 2.61 9.41 7.39
N LYS A 10 3.07 10.40 6.60
CA LYS A 10 3.66 10.14 5.27
C LYS A 10 4.94 9.31 5.36
N ILE A 11 5.82 9.62 6.32
CA ILE A 11 7.08 8.88 6.55
C ILE A 11 6.77 7.43 6.91
N LEU A 12 5.85 7.18 7.84
CA LEU A 12 5.48 5.83 8.26
C LEU A 12 4.89 5.01 7.10
N ILE A 13 4.01 5.60 6.29
CA ILE A 13 3.50 4.93 5.08
C ILE A 13 4.66 4.62 4.12
N GLY A 14 5.56 5.57 3.89
CA GLY A 14 6.74 5.38 3.04
C GLY A 14 7.65 4.25 3.54
N LEU A 15 7.92 4.21 4.85
CA LEU A 15 8.68 3.12 5.49
C LEU A 15 7.99 1.78 5.29
N GLY A 16 6.67 1.72 5.53
CA GLY A 16 5.90 0.50 5.28
C GLY A 16 6.02 0.03 3.83
N VAL A 17 5.88 0.92 2.85
CA VAL A 17 6.06 0.57 1.43
C VAL A 17 7.49 0.11 1.12
N SER A 18 8.51 0.74 1.73
CA SER A 18 9.91 0.38 1.51
C SER A 18 10.28 -1.04 1.97
N VAL A 19 9.52 -1.61 2.90
CA VAL A 19 9.64 -3.03 3.31
C VAL A 19 9.52 -3.96 2.11
N TRP A 20 8.63 -3.66 1.16
CA TRP A 20 8.51 -4.44 -0.08
C TRP A 20 9.69 -4.25 -1.03
N GLY A 21 10.36 -3.08 -1.01
CA GLY A 21 11.60 -2.87 -1.74
C GLY A 21 12.71 -3.79 -1.24
N VAL A 22 12.89 -3.87 0.08
CA VAL A 22 13.84 -4.80 0.71
C VAL A 22 13.47 -6.26 0.39
N TYR A 23 12.18 -6.60 0.47
CA TYR A 23 11.67 -7.93 0.09
C TYR A 23 12.04 -8.30 -1.36
N GLY A 24 11.83 -7.37 -2.29
CA GLY A 24 12.16 -7.54 -3.71
C GLY A 24 13.66 -7.72 -3.94
N VAL A 25 14.51 -6.95 -3.24
CA VAL A 25 15.97 -7.14 -3.31
C VAL A 25 16.38 -8.53 -2.83
N LEU A 26 15.82 -9.01 -1.73
CA LEU A 26 16.11 -10.36 -1.23
C LEU A 26 15.69 -11.45 -2.23
N LEU A 27 14.54 -11.28 -2.89
CA LEU A 27 14.12 -12.18 -3.98
C LEU A 27 15.08 -12.14 -5.17
N LEU A 28 15.56 -10.96 -5.57
CA LEU A 28 16.54 -10.81 -6.67
C LEU A 28 17.89 -11.46 -6.33
N LEU A 29 18.25 -11.51 -5.06
CA LEU A 29 19.43 -12.24 -4.56
C LEU A 29 19.19 -13.76 -4.44
N GLY A 30 18.04 -14.27 -4.91
CA GLY A 30 17.69 -15.69 -4.86
C GLY A 30 17.26 -16.18 -3.48
N GLN A 31 17.09 -15.29 -2.50
CA GLN A 31 16.57 -15.68 -1.19
C GLN A 31 15.06 -15.92 -1.27
N ARG A 32 14.53 -16.73 -0.34
CA ARG A 32 13.09 -16.96 -0.16
C ARG A 32 12.61 -16.29 1.13
N PRO A 33 12.57 -14.94 1.19
CA PRO A 33 12.15 -14.23 2.38
C PRO A 33 10.70 -14.58 2.74
N SER A 34 10.48 -14.81 4.04
CA SER A 34 9.15 -15.17 4.54
C SER A 34 8.19 -13.99 4.44
N LEU A 35 7.12 -14.16 3.66
CA LEU A 35 6.05 -13.16 3.54
C LEU A 35 5.41 -12.84 4.89
N PHE A 36 5.31 -13.83 5.78
CA PHE A 36 4.74 -13.69 7.12
C PHE A 36 5.54 -12.78 8.05
N LEU A 37 6.81 -12.50 7.73
CA LEU A 37 7.61 -11.52 8.47
C LEU A 37 7.43 -10.11 7.90
N PHE A 38 7.49 -9.98 6.58
CA PHE A 38 7.46 -8.68 5.90
C PHE A 38 6.06 -8.05 5.91
N LEU A 39 5.01 -8.86 5.78
CA LEU A 39 3.63 -8.39 5.75
C LEU A 39 3.19 -7.70 7.05
N PRO A 40 3.33 -8.27 8.27
CA PRO A 40 2.92 -7.59 9.48
C PRO A 40 3.72 -6.31 9.71
N ILE A 41 5.02 -6.30 9.41
CA ILE A 41 5.86 -5.10 9.50
C ILE A 41 5.29 -4.01 8.57
N HIS A 42 5.07 -4.34 7.29
CA HIS A 42 4.45 -3.44 6.32
C HIS A 42 3.12 -2.86 6.84
N LEU A 43 2.22 -3.73 7.32
CA LEU A 43 0.91 -3.32 7.84
C LEU A 43 1.04 -2.42 9.06
N THR A 44 1.92 -2.73 10.00
CA THR A 44 2.14 -1.89 11.19
C THR A 44 2.54 -0.47 10.80
N PHE A 45 3.47 -0.32 9.85
CA PHE A 45 3.91 0.98 9.38
C PHE A 45 2.83 1.73 8.60
N VAL A 46 2.17 1.07 7.65
CA VAL A 46 1.13 1.69 6.82
C VAL A 46 -0.10 2.08 7.65
N LEU A 47 -0.61 1.18 8.49
CA LEU A 47 -1.79 1.46 9.32
C LEU A 47 -1.52 2.56 10.34
N SER A 48 -0.36 2.52 11.00
CA SER A 48 0.07 3.60 11.91
C SER A 48 0.17 4.93 11.20
N GLY A 49 0.78 4.95 10.01
CA GLY A 49 0.92 6.16 9.22
C GLY A 49 -0.41 6.72 8.70
N VAL A 50 -1.32 5.84 8.25
CA VAL A 50 -2.69 6.21 7.85
C VAL A 50 -3.47 6.79 9.04
N ARG A 51 -3.38 6.15 10.21
CA ARG A 51 -4.02 6.64 11.44
C ARG A 51 -3.50 8.01 11.84
N LEU A 52 -2.18 8.22 11.82
CA LEU A 52 -1.55 9.50 12.10
C LEU A 52 -1.97 10.60 11.11
N ARG A 53 -2.08 10.28 9.82
CA ARG A 53 -2.60 11.23 8.83
C ARG A 53 -4.05 11.59 9.13
N LYS A 54 -4.92 10.62 9.41
CA LYS A 54 -6.33 10.90 9.77
C LYS A 54 -6.44 11.81 11.00
N LEU A 55 -5.66 11.54 12.05
CA LEU A 55 -5.62 12.35 13.27
C LEU A 55 -5.06 13.77 13.08
N SER A 56 -4.35 14.01 11.98
CA SER A 56 -3.80 15.33 11.63
C SER A 56 -4.72 16.17 10.74
N GLY A 57 -5.99 15.78 10.58
CA GLY A 57 -6.91 16.40 9.59
C GLY A 57 -6.63 15.92 8.16
N GLY A 58 -6.05 14.73 8.01
CA GLY A 58 -5.54 14.22 6.74
C GLY A 58 -6.64 14.06 5.70
N ASP A 59 -6.48 14.84 4.62
CA ASP A 59 -7.42 15.04 3.51
C ASP A 59 -8.67 15.86 3.90
N GLU A 60 -8.52 16.95 4.68
CA GLU A 60 -9.45 18.09 4.52
C GLU A 60 -9.52 18.44 3.03
N ARG A 61 -10.69 18.14 2.47
CA ARG A 61 -11.19 18.37 1.11
C ARG A 61 -10.20 19.18 0.28
N ASN A 62 -9.59 18.58 -0.74
CA ASN A 62 -9.13 19.34 -1.89
C ASN A 62 -10.40 19.61 -2.72
N PRO A 63 -11.02 20.81 -2.64
CA PRO A 63 -12.36 21.05 -3.20
C PRO A 63 -12.41 21.03 -4.74
N GLY A 64 -11.30 20.78 -5.44
CA GLY A 64 -11.23 20.71 -6.91
C GLY A 64 -11.09 19.31 -7.53
N LYS A 65 -11.04 18.22 -6.75
CA LYS A 65 -10.79 16.88 -7.35
C LYS A 65 -12.03 16.34 -8.08
N ASN A 66 -11.90 16.12 -9.39
CA ASN A 66 -12.90 15.44 -10.21
C ASN A 66 -13.34 14.11 -9.55
N PRO A 67 -14.65 13.92 -9.27
CA PRO A 67 -15.15 12.75 -8.56
C PRO A 67 -14.82 11.43 -9.26
N ASN A 68 -14.75 11.43 -10.59
CA ASN A 68 -14.43 10.25 -11.39
C ASN A 68 -12.97 9.82 -11.20
N ILE A 69 -12.04 10.78 -11.11
CA ILE A 69 -10.62 10.49 -10.90
C ILE A 69 -10.37 10.00 -9.48
N LYS A 70 -11.07 10.58 -8.49
CA LYS A 70 -11.03 10.10 -7.10
C LYS A 70 -11.56 8.66 -7.00
N MET A 71 -12.65 8.36 -7.69
CA MET A 71 -13.22 7.01 -7.75
C MET A 71 -12.25 6.02 -8.40
N ALA A 72 -11.67 6.37 -9.55
CA ALA A 72 -10.68 5.52 -10.23
C ALA A 72 -9.48 5.21 -9.32
N SER A 73 -8.87 6.22 -8.68
CA SER A 73 -7.78 6.02 -7.73
C SER A 73 -8.17 5.06 -6.60
N ASN A 74 -9.35 5.25 -6.00
CA ASN A 74 -9.83 4.38 -4.92
C ASN A 74 -10.06 2.95 -5.41
N ILE A 75 -10.63 2.75 -6.61
CA ILE A 75 -10.84 1.42 -7.19
C ILE A 75 -9.50 0.69 -7.34
N PHE A 76 -8.49 1.34 -7.91
CA PHE A 76 -7.16 0.74 -8.06
C PHE A 76 -6.52 0.37 -6.71
N LEU A 77 -6.62 1.24 -5.70
CA LEU A 77 -6.11 0.94 -4.36
C LEU A 77 -6.86 -0.23 -3.70
N ILE A 78 -8.19 -0.28 -3.85
CA ILE A 78 -9.03 -1.37 -3.31
C ILE A 78 -8.68 -2.69 -4.00
N ILE A 79 -8.59 -2.70 -5.33
CA ILE A 79 -8.22 -3.90 -6.10
C ILE A 79 -6.81 -4.36 -5.71
N GLY A 80 -5.86 -3.43 -5.57
CA GLY A 80 -4.51 -3.73 -5.10
C GLY A 80 -4.49 -4.38 -3.72
N MET A 81 -5.26 -3.86 -2.76
CA MET A 81 -5.42 -4.51 -1.43
C MET A 81 -6.11 -5.86 -1.54
N ALA A 82 -7.16 -5.97 -2.36
CA ALA A 82 -7.94 -7.19 -2.54
C ALA A 82 -7.14 -8.32 -3.22
N ALA A 83 -6.05 -8.02 -3.93
CA ALA A 83 -5.19 -9.02 -4.56
C ALA A 83 -4.64 -10.06 -3.57
N TRP A 84 -4.54 -9.72 -2.28
CA TRP A 84 -4.11 -10.66 -1.24
C TRP A 84 -5.21 -11.62 -0.78
N LEU A 85 -6.50 -11.29 -0.97
CA LEU A 85 -7.60 -12.13 -0.50
C LEU A 85 -7.59 -13.53 -1.12
N PRO A 86 -7.46 -13.69 -2.46
CA PRO A 86 -7.38 -15.02 -3.06
C PRO A 86 -6.13 -15.78 -2.63
N TYR A 87 -4.98 -15.09 -2.46
CA TYR A 87 -3.76 -15.72 -1.96
C TYR A 87 -3.96 -16.33 -0.58
N PHE A 88 -4.47 -15.54 0.38
CA PHE A 88 -4.74 -16.05 1.72
C PHE A 88 -5.83 -17.11 1.72
N TYR A 89 -6.84 -16.97 0.87
CA TYR A 89 -7.89 -17.97 0.74
C TYR A 89 -7.32 -19.33 0.32
N VAL A 90 -6.54 -19.36 -0.76
CA VAL A 90 -5.95 -20.61 -1.26
C VAL A 90 -4.89 -21.16 -0.30
N HIS A 91 -4.03 -20.31 0.24
CA HIS A 91 -2.96 -20.73 1.13
C HIS A 91 -3.48 -21.21 2.50
N TYR A 92 -4.50 -20.56 3.07
CA TYR A 92 -5.02 -20.89 4.40
C TYR A 92 -6.06 -22.01 4.37
N TYR A 93 -7.00 -21.98 3.42
CA TYR A 93 -8.08 -22.98 3.36
C TYR A 93 -7.67 -24.27 2.65
N TYR A 94 -6.86 -24.18 1.59
CA TYR A 94 -6.47 -25.36 0.81
C TYR A 94 -5.06 -25.85 1.12
N GLN A 95 -4.30 -25.11 1.95
CA GLN A 95 -2.89 -25.41 2.29
C GLN A 95 -2.01 -25.62 1.05
N LEU A 96 -2.41 -25.04 -0.09
CA LEU A 96 -1.64 -25.15 -1.32
C LEU A 96 -0.44 -24.20 -1.26
N GLU A 97 0.72 -24.71 -1.63
CA GLU A 97 1.93 -23.90 -1.83
C GLU A 97 1.82 -23.12 -3.14
N VAL A 98 1.07 -22.02 -3.10
CA VAL A 98 0.99 -21.08 -4.23
C VAL A 98 2.09 -20.05 -4.09
N GLY A 99 2.82 -19.79 -5.17
CA GLY A 99 3.75 -18.66 -5.21
C GLY A 99 3.02 -17.34 -4.95
N HIS A 100 3.51 -16.53 -4.02
CA HIS A 100 2.93 -15.22 -3.68
C HIS A 100 3.26 -14.13 -4.71
N LEU A 101 4.22 -14.37 -5.61
CA LEU A 101 4.72 -13.40 -6.60
C LEU A 101 3.62 -12.81 -7.51
N PRO A 102 2.74 -13.60 -8.14
CA PRO A 102 1.66 -13.05 -8.97
C PRO A 102 0.75 -12.09 -8.18
N PHE A 103 0.45 -12.43 -6.93
CA PHE A 103 -0.38 -11.61 -6.04
C PHE A 103 0.35 -10.33 -5.62
N LEU A 104 1.66 -10.41 -5.36
CA LEU A 104 2.49 -9.25 -5.08
C LEU A 104 2.54 -8.28 -6.28
N ILE A 105 2.67 -8.80 -7.50
CA ILE A 105 2.66 -7.97 -8.73
C ILE A 105 1.31 -7.27 -8.90
N LEU A 106 0.20 -8.00 -8.75
CA LEU A 106 -1.15 -7.42 -8.80
C LEU A 106 -1.35 -6.36 -7.71
N HIS A 107 -0.89 -6.64 -6.49
CA HIS A 107 -0.93 -5.71 -5.38
C HIS A 107 -0.17 -4.42 -5.69
N LEU A 108 1.09 -4.53 -6.11
CA LEU A 108 1.93 -3.37 -6.46
C LEU A 108 1.34 -2.58 -7.62
N THR A 109 0.79 -3.25 -8.63
CA THR A 109 0.15 -2.60 -9.78
C THR A 109 -1.06 -1.76 -9.35
N GLY A 110 -1.94 -2.33 -8.52
CA GLY A 110 -3.10 -1.61 -7.97
C GLY A 110 -2.69 -0.45 -7.07
N MET A 111 -1.73 -0.68 -6.16
CA MET A 111 -1.27 0.33 -5.20
C MET A 111 -0.53 1.50 -5.87
N LEU A 112 0.37 1.21 -6.81
CA LEU A 112 1.11 2.22 -7.55
C LEU A 112 0.20 2.94 -8.54
N GLY A 113 -0.63 2.22 -9.30
CA GLY A 113 -1.58 2.84 -10.23
C GLY A 113 -2.54 3.79 -9.52
N GLY A 114 -3.16 3.33 -8.43
CA GLY A 114 -4.04 4.16 -7.61
C GLY A 114 -3.32 5.36 -6.98
N GLY A 115 -2.07 5.16 -6.53
CA GLY A 115 -1.20 6.20 -5.98
C GLY A 115 -0.81 7.27 -7.01
N VAL A 116 -0.42 6.87 -8.23
CA VAL A 116 -0.06 7.76 -9.34
C VAL A 116 -1.27 8.58 -9.78
N ILE A 117 -2.45 7.96 -9.94
CA ILE A 117 -3.69 8.69 -10.23
C ILE A 117 -3.97 9.72 -9.13
N LYS A 118 -3.76 9.36 -7.85
CA LYS A 118 -3.94 10.29 -6.72
C LYS A 118 -2.96 11.45 -6.75
N LEU A 119 -1.71 11.22 -7.19
CA LEU A 119 -0.65 12.21 -7.27
C LEU A 119 -0.88 13.18 -8.43
N ILE A 120 -1.12 12.68 -9.64
CA ILE A 120 -1.36 13.51 -10.83
C ILE A 120 -2.59 14.41 -10.62
N SER A 121 -3.65 13.85 -10.05
CA SER A 121 -4.86 14.60 -9.72
C SER A 121 -4.69 15.61 -8.58
N SER A 122 -3.56 15.60 -7.85
CA SER A 122 -3.24 16.64 -6.87
C SER A 122 -2.36 17.77 -7.42
N VAL A 123 -1.83 17.61 -8.64
CA VAL A 123 -0.96 18.59 -9.32
C VAL A 123 -1.71 19.32 -10.44
N SER A 124 -2.81 18.75 -10.95
CA SER A 124 -3.65 19.42 -11.97
C SER A 124 -4.59 20.42 -11.29
N PRO A 125 -4.57 21.72 -11.69
CA PRO A 125 -5.43 22.78 -11.14
C PRO A 125 -6.92 22.57 -11.45
#